data_AF-A0A7C2FYS9-F1
#
_entry.id   AF-A0A7C2FYS9-F1
#
_cell.length_a   1.000
_cell.length_b   1.000
_cell.length_c   1.000
_cell.angle_alpha   90.00
_cell.angle_beta   90.00
_cell.angle_gamma   90.00
#
_symmetry.space_group_name_H-M   'P 1'
#
loop_
_entity.id
_entity.type
_entity.pdbx_description
1 polymer ?
#
loop_
_entity_poly.entity_id
_entity_poly.type
_entity_poly.pdbx_seq_one_letter_code
_entity_poly.pdbx_strand_id
1 'polypeptide(L)'
;MVFKAHPYRVVSLSFGLSKRLVEARKAFITSASLSLAGVVIEGLALTGFSSIILITDFFHWTLDTIVEFMMLFSIYYASRVGKKFPWSILIIEFSTSLIVMIVLLAFYGWVMLDYVNNLVATYEVSTTDPWISLITVAGGFITFTAFLIQRRNFKKYGLEILRIDYTHALMDTLSSFFATVGIVATALTRSHSLEIFFTIILLVFIIHSVLELFKDSFKVLSGSNVDAELTSRITLSLEKELFGVRLKTGGGEKDRILLHS
;
A
#
# COMPACT_ATOMS: atom_id res chain seq x y z
N MET A 1 43.50 -2.90 -31.97
CA MET A 1 42.12 -3.38 -32.24
C MET A 1 41.15 -2.44 -31.55
N VAL A 2 40.45 -1.62 -32.32
CA VAL A 2 39.52 -0.59 -31.82
C VAL A 2 38.16 -1.24 -31.60
N PHE A 3 37.73 -1.38 -30.33
CA PHE A 3 36.35 -1.75 -30.03
C PHE A 3 35.46 -0.51 -30.20
N LYS A 4 34.77 -0.47 -31.35
CA LYS A 4 33.77 0.54 -31.70
C LYS A 4 32.53 0.30 -30.81
N ALA A 5 32.39 1.06 -29.72
CA ALA A 5 31.21 0.99 -28.87
C ALA A 5 30.01 1.56 -29.64
N HIS A 6 29.03 0.71 -29.93
CA HIS A 6 27.83 1.07 -30.67
C HIS A 6 26.91 2.02 -29.88
N PRO A 7 26.29 3.02 -30.55
CA PRO A 7 25.41 4.03 -29.93
C PRO A 7 24.07 3.49 -29.39
N TYR A 8 23.78 2.18 -29.53
CA TYR A 8 22.52 1.57 -29.12
C TYR A 8 22.35 1.39 -27.59
N ARG A 9 23.40 1.63 -26.79
CA ARG A 9 23.38 1.31 -25.34
C ARG A 9 22.75 2.38 -24.44
N VAL A 10 22.66 3.63 -24.90
CA VAL A 10 22.12 4.75 -24.09
C VAL A 10 20.60 4.84 -24.23
N VAL A 11 20.06 4.52 -25.41
CA VAL A 11 18.61 4.52 -25.68
C VAL A 11 17.90 3.35 -24.98
N SER A 12 18.56 2.21 -24.79
CA SER A 12 17.97 1.06 -24.08
C SER A 12 17.75 1.29 -22.57
N LEU A 13 18.49 2.22 -21.97
CA LEU A 13 18.43 2.52 -20.53
C LEU A 13 17.28 3.49 -20.18
N SER A 14 17.05 4.55 -20.97
CA SER A 14 15.88 5.43 -20.77
C SER A 14 14.56 4.72 -21.10
N PHE A 15 14.58 3.77 -22.06
CA PHE A 15 13.42 2.94 -22.40
C PHE A 15 13.09 1.88 -21.34
N GLY A 16 14.08 1.40 -20.58
CA GLY A 16 13.87 0.50 -19.45
C GLY A 16 13.22 1.19 -18.25
N LEU A 17 13.45 2.49 -18.11
CA LEU A 17 12.98 3.30 -17.00
C LEU A 17 11.52 3.73 -17.13
N SER A 18 11.14 4.20 -18.32
CA SER A 18 9.74 4.49 -18.64
C SER A 18 8.89 3.24 -18.54
N LYS A 19 9.42 2.07 -18.94
CA LYS A 19 8.78 0.77 -18.71
C LYS A 19 8.62 0.46 -17.22
N ARG A 20 9.65 0.65 -16.38
CA ARG A 20 9.56 0.45 -14.92
C ARG A 20 8.47 1.31 -14.27
N LEU A 21 8.37 2.58 -14.65
CA LEU A 21 7.34 3.51 -14.15
C LEU A 21 5.93 3.15 -14.63
N VAL A 22 5.78 2.72 -15.88
CA VAL A 22 4.49 2.24 -16.42
C VAL A 22 4.05 0.96 -15.73
N GLU A 23 4.98 0.04 -15.45
CA GLU A 23 4.68 -1.19 -14.71
C GLU A 23 4.36 -0.92 -13.23
N ALA A 24 5.03 0.04 -12.58
CA ALA A 24 4.68 0.48 -11.23
C ALA A 24 3.25 1.07 -11.19
N ARG A 25 2.89 1.93 -12.15
CA ARG A 25 1.51 2.45 -12.26
C ARG A 25 0.48 1.33 -12.44
N LYS A 26 0.76 0.33 -13.27
CA LYS A 26 -0.13 -0.83 -13.43
C LYS A 26 -0.28 -1.63 -12.14
N ALA A 27 0.81 -1.81 -11.40
CA ALA A 27 0.79 -2.49 -10.10
C ALA A 27 -0.13 -1.76 -9.10
N PHE A 28 0.00 -0.44 -8.99
CA PHE A 28 -0.88 0.38 -8.13
C PHE A 28 -2.35 0.32 -8.55
N ILE A 29 -2.65 0.36 -9.86
CA ILE A 29 -4.03 0.19 -10.36
C ILE A 29 -4.58 -1.19 -9.98
N THR A 30 -3.74 -2.21 -10.07
CA THR A 30 -4.13 -3.58 -9.73
C THR A 30 -4.41 -3.68 -8.24
N SER A 31 -3.55 -3.13 -7.38
CA SER A 31 -3.75 -3.07 -5.92
C SER A 31 -5.08 -2.39 -5.57
N ALA A 32 -5.30 -1.16 -6.06
CA ALA A 32 -6.54 -0.41 -5.85
C ALA A 32 -7.80 -1.17 -6.30
N SER A 33 -7.70 -1.92 -7.41
CA SER A 33 -8.81 -2.72 -7.92
C SER A 33 -9.08 -3.96 -7.06
N LEU A 34 -8.03 -4.58 -6.53
CA LEU A 34 -8.13 -5.73 -5.63
C LEU A 34 -8.72 -5.32 -4.28
N SER A 35 -8.30 -4.19 -3.72
CA SER A 35 -8.85 -3.67 -2.47
C SER A 35 -10.32 -3.29 -2.60
N LEU A 36 -10.67 -2.60 -3.70
CA LEU A 36 -12.07 -2.31 -4.00
C LEU A 36 -12.91 -3.58 -4.16
N ALA A 37 -12.35 -4.63 -4.80
CA ALA A 37 -13.03 -5.91 -4.90
C ALA A 37 -13.27 -6.55 -3.52
N GLY A 38 -12.28 -6.46 -2.61
CA GLY A 38 -12.43 -6.89 -1.21
C GLY A 38 -13.58 -6.17 -0.50
N VAL A 39 -13.62 -4.83 -0.58
CA VAL A 39 -14.71 -4.01 -0.01
C VAL A 39 -16.07 -4.44 -0.55
N VAL A 40 -16.20 -4.68 -1.86
CA VAL A 40 -17.48 -5.08 -2.46
C VAL A 40 -17.90 -6.48 -1.99
N ILE A 41 -16.95 -7.44 -1.96
CA ILE A 41 -17.24 -8.82 -1.56
C ILE A 41 -17.68 -8.85 -0.08
N GLU A 42 -16.94 -8.20 0.80
CA GLU A 42 -17.27 -8.18 2.24
C GLU A 42 -18.49 -7.33 2.54
N GLY A 43 -18.68 -6.20 1.84
CA GLY A 43 -19.88 -5.37 1.96
C GLY A 43 -21.15 -6.13 1.57
N LEU A 44 -21.10 -6.97 0.52
CA LEU A 44 -22.19 -7.87 0.17
C LEU A 44 -22.41 -8.94 1.24
N ALA A 45 -21.34 -9.52 1.79
CA ALA A 45 -21.45 -10.51 2.85
C ALA A 45 -22.11 -9.96 4.13
N LEU A 46 -21.82 -8.71 4.49
CA LEU A 46 -22.43 -8.04 5.64
C LEU A 46 -23.95 -7.86 5.54
N THR A 47 -24.53 -7.96 4.34
CA THR A 47 -26.00 -7.95 4.17
C THR A 47 -26.67 -9.26 4.59
N GLY A 48 -25.92 -10.36 4.57
CA GLY A 48 -26.41 -11.70 4.91
C GLY A 48 -25.92 -12.22 6.25
N PHE A 49 -24.80 -11.70 6.75
CA PHE A 49 -24.15 -12.18 7.98
C PHE A 49 -23.89 -11.04 8.96
N SER A 50 -24.20 -11.26 10.23
CA SER A 50 -23.85 -10.36 11.32
C SER A 50 -22.63 -10.93 12.06
N SER A 51 -21.44 -10.39 11.81
CA SER A 51 -20.21 -10.79 12.52
C SER A 51 -19.34 -9.57 12.77
N ILE A 52 -18.99 -9.34 14.03
CA ILE A 52 -18.08 -8.24 14.39
C ILE A 52 -16.69 -8.40 13.76
N ILE A 53 -16.22 -9.64 13.60
CA ILE A 53 -14.94 -9.95 12.95
C ILE A 53 -15.01 -9.58 11.47
N LEU A 54 -16.09 -9.93 10.78
CA LEU A 54 -16.31 -9.55 9.37
C LEU A 54 -16.48 -8.03 9.20
N ILE A 55 -17.22 -7.38 10.10
CA ILE A 55 -17.36 -5.91 10.09
C ILE A 55 -15.98 -5.27 10.22
N THR A 56 -15.15 -5.77 11.14
CA THR A 56 -13.80 -5.28 11.36
C THR A 56 -12.94 -5.42 10.09
N ASP A 57 -12.94 -6.60 9.46
CA ASP A 57 -12.19 -6.83 8.21
C ASP A 57 -12.67 -5.89 7.09
N PHE A 58 -13.98 -5.65 6.99
CA PHE A 58 -14.55 -4.72 6.00
C PHE A 58 -14.05 -3.28 6.18
N PHE A 59 -13.93 -2.81 7.43
CA PHE A 59 -13.36 -1.49 7.70
C PHE A 59 -11.88 -1.42 7.32
N HIS A 60 -11.12 -2.50 7.54
CA HIS A 60 -9.73 -2.60 7.10
C HIS A 60 -9.63 -2.42 5.57
N TRP A 61 -10.37 -3.22 4.79
CA TRP A 61 -10.40 -3.11 3.33
C TRP A 61 -10.86 -1.73 2.83
N THR A 62 -11.82 -1.12 3.51
CA THR A 62 -12.34 0.20 3.13
C THR A 62 -11.28 1.28 3.31
N LEU A 63 -10.54 1.24 4.42
CA LEU A 63 -9.44 2.17 4.69
C LEU A 63 -8.33 1.99 3.65
N ASP A 64 -7.91 0.75 3.38
CA ASP A 64 -6.87 0.46 2.40
C ASP A 64 -7.27 0.90 0.99
N THR A 65 -8.54 0.70 0.61
CA THR A 65 -9.05 1.15 -0.68
C THR A 65 -8.95 2.68 -0.83
N ILE A 66 -9.41 3.43 0.17
CA ILE A 66 -9.33 4.90 0.14
C ILE A 66 -7.88 5.35 -0.08
N VAL A 67 -6.96 4.74 0.64
CA VAL A 67 -5.53 5.02 0.61
C VAL A 67 -4.91 4.75 -0.74
N GLU A 68 -5.19 3.59 -1.32
CA GLU A 68 -4.65 3.21 -2.62
C GLU A 68 -5.19 4.10 -3.73
N PHE A 69 -6.47 4.49 -3.66
CA PHE A 69 -7.03 5.48 -4.57
C PHE A 69 -6.31 6.84 -4.45
N MET A 70 -5.95 7.27 -3.23
CA MET A 70 -5.20 8.51 -3.03
C MET A 70 -3.78 8.45 -3.60
N MET A 71 -3.08 7.34 -3.38
CA MET A 71 -1.75 7.14 -3.96
C MET A 71 -1.83 7.11 -5.49
N LEU A 72 -2.83 6.42 -6.05
CA LEU A 72 -3.04 6.35 -7.49
C LEU A 72 -3.32 7.74 -8.09
N PHE A 73 -4.17 8.53 -7.45
CA PHE A 73 -4.48 9.90 -7.86
C PHE A 73 -3.24 10.80 -7.81
N SER A 74 -2.46 10.69 -6.74
CA SER A 74 -1.20 11.43 -6.56
C SER A 74 -0.20 11.12 -7.67
N ILE A 75 0.01 9.85 -7.99
CA ILE A 75 0.90 9.41 -9.08
C ILE A 75 0.37 9.87 -10.44
N TYR A 76 -0.94 9.80 -10.65
CA TYR A 76 -1.57 10.23 -11.90
C TYR A 76 -1.32 11.73 -12.18
N TYR A 77 -1.53 12.60 -11.20
CA TYR A 77 -1.25 14.03 -11.35
C TYR A 77 0.24 14.32 -11.48
N ALA A 78 1.10 13.66 -10.69
CA ALA A 78 2.55 13.77 -10.80
C ALA A 78 3.03 13.45 -12.23
N SER A 79 2.42 12.43 -12.87
CA SER A 79 2.80 12.00 -14.21
C SER A 79 2.34 12.91 -15.36
N ARG A 80 1.28 13.71 -15.15
CA ARG A 80 0.71 14.60 -16.19
C ARG A 80 1.29 16.00 -16.19
N VAL A 81 1.64 16.55 -15.03
CA VAL A 81 1.95 17.97 -14.90
C VAL A 81 3.46 18.20 -14.91
N GLY A 82 4.06 17.99 -16.08
CA GLY A 82 5.51 17.89 -16.27
C GLY A 82 6.40 19.11 -15.93
N LYS A 83 5.90 20.18 -15.28
CA LYS A 83 6.74 21.31 -14.80
C LYS A 83 6.19 22.13 -13.60
N LYS A 84 4.90 22.03 -13.24
CA LYS A 84 4.31 22.76 -12.10
C LYS A 84 3.39 21.83 -11.31
N PHE A 85 3.94 21.15 -10.32
CA PHE A 85 3.17 20.27 -9.47
C PHE A 85 2.05 21.06 -8.74
N PRO A 86 0.77 20.69 -8.88
CA PRO A 86 -0.33 21.43 -8.27
C PRO A 86 -0.46 21.09 -6.78
N TRP A 87 0.49 21.58 -5.98
CA TRP A 87 0.55 21.37 -4.53
C TRP A 87 -0.76 21.63 -3.79
N SER A 88 -1.52 22.64 -4.22
CA SER A 88 -2.82 22.97 -3.63
C SER A 88 -3.87 21.86 -3.80
N ILE A 89 -3.93 21.22 -4.97
CA ILE A 89 -4.87 20.12 -5.23
C ILE A 89 -4.49 18.91 -4.38
N LEU A 90 -3.20 18.60 -4.29
CA LEU A 90 -2.72 17.48 -3.50
C LEU A 90 -2.98 17.68 -2.00
N ILE A 91 -2.77 18.89 -1.47
CA ILE A 91 -3.07 19.21 -0.07
C ILE A 91 -4.57 19.05 0.22
N ILE A 92 -5.45 19.52 -0.68
CA ILE A 92 -6.90 19.37 -0.53
C ILE A 92 -7.27 17.88 -0.49
N GLU A 93 -6.75 17.09 -1.43
CA GLU A 93 -7.03 15.66 -1.52
C GLU A 93 -6.59 14.89 -0.26
N PHE A 94 -5.35 15.09 0.19
CA PHE A 94 -4.85 14.47 1.42
C PHE A 94 -5.66 14.90 2.64
N SER A 95 -6.06 16.17 2.71
CA SER A 95 -6.89 16.69 3.82
C SER A 95 -8.28 16.07 3.81
N THR A 96 -8.94 15.99 2.65
CA THR A 96 -10.26 15.36 2.49
C THR A 96 -10.21 13.88 2.88
N SER A 97 -9.19 13.15 2.44
CA SER A 97 -9.05 11.73 2.74
C SER A 97 -8.74 11.46 4.20
N LEU A 98 -7.91 12.30 4.82
CA LEU A 98 -7.67 12.23 6.27
C LEU A 98 -8.97 12.48 7.06
N ILE A 99 -9.81 13.42 6.63
CA ILE A 99 -11.14 13.63 7.23
C ILE A 99 -12.02 12.40 7.04
N VAL A 100 -12.11 11.85 5.82
CA VAL A 100 -12.91 10.64 5.55
C VAL A 100 -12.45 9.47 6.42
N MET A 101 -11.14 9.25 6.54
CA MET A 101 -10.59 8.21 7.42
C MET A 101 -10.94 8.44 8.89
N ILE A 102 -10.82 9.67 9.41
CA ILE A 102 -11.22 9.99 10.79
C ILE A 102 -12.70 9.69 11.00
N VAL A 103 -13.56 10.07 10.05
CA VAL A 103 -15.00 9.80 10.13
C VAL A 103 -15.27 8.29 10.13
N LEU A 104 -14.62 7.52 9.25
CA LEU A 104 -14.75 6.07 9.21
C LEU A 104 -14.27 5.41 10.50
N LEU A 105 -13.16 5.85 11.07
CA LEU A 105 -12.67 5.34 12.36
C LEU A 105 -13.59 5.70 13.51
N ALA A 106 -14.14 6.91 13.54
CA ALA A 106 -15.11 7.31 14.54
C ALA A 106 -16.39 6.47 14.44
N PHE A 107 -16.87 6.22 13.22
CA PHE A 107 -18.02 5.37 12.97
C PHE A 107 -17.75 3.92 13.38
N TYR A 108 -16.60 3.37 13.02
CA TYR A 108 -16.17 2.04 13.45
C TYR A 108 -16.03 1.93 14.97
N GLY A 109 -15.46 2.95 15.62
CA GLY A 109 -15.38 3.03 17.08
C GLY A 109 -16.76 3.03 17.73
N TRP A 110 -17.75 3.70 17.14
CA TRP A 110 -19.13 3.65 17.60
C TRP A 110 -19.74 2.25 17.46
N VAL A 111 -19.53 1.57 16.32
CA VAL A 111 -19.95 0.16 16.12
C VAL A 111 -19.31 -0.77 17.16
N MET A 112 -18.04 -0.56 17.49
CA MET A 112 -17.35 -1.33 18.54
C MET A 112 -17.93 -1.10 19.93
N LEU A 113 -18.24 0.15 20.27
CA LEU A 113 -18.89 0.47 21.55
C LEU A 113 -20.28 -0.17 21.64
N ASP A 114 -21.05 -0.14 20.56
CA ASP A 114 -22.35 -0.81 20.49
C ASP A 114 -22.21 -2.32 20.65
N TYR A 115 -21.26 -2.95 19.96
CA TYR A 115 -20.95 -4.37 20.13
C TYR A 115 -20.60 -4.73 21.58
N VAL A 116 -19.72 -3.97 22.24
CA VAL A 116 -19.34 -4.21 23.63
C VAL A 116 -20.54 -4.06 24.57
N ASN A 117 -21.37 -3.02 24.38
CA ASN A 117 -22.57 -2.80 25.18
C ASN A 117 -23.58 -3.95 25.02
N ASN A 118 -23.79 -4.40 23.79
CA ASN A 118 -24.69 -5.51 23.49
C ASN A 118 -24.15 -6.84 24.05
N LEU A 119 -22.84 -7.07 24.01
CA LEU A 119 -22.23 -8.27 24.58
C LEU A 119 -22.42 -8.36 26.11
N VAL A 120 -22.40 -7.21 26.81
CA VAL A 120 -22.72 -7.15 28.24
C VAL A 120 -24.21 -7.40 28.52
N ALA A 121 -25.10 -7.02 27.58
CA ALA A 121 -26.54 -7.10 27.76
C ALA A 121 -27.15 -8.46 27.37
N THR A 122 -26.75 -9.05 26.24
CA THR A 122 -27.34 -10.29 25.69
C THR A 122 -26.47 -11.52 25.97
N TYR A 123 -25.17 -11.34 26.17
CA TYR A 123 -24.20 -12.42 26.30
C TYR A 123 -24.26 -13.42 25.12
N GLU A 124 -24.57 -12.93 23.92
CA GLU A 124 -24.58 -13.73 22.67
C GLU A 124 -23.37 -13.39 21.79
N VAL A 125 -22.83 -14.42 21.12
CA VAL A 125 -21.70 -14.28 20.21
C VAL A 125 -22.23 -13.81 18.88
N SER A 126 -21.62 -12.77 18.28
CA SER A 126 -22.06 -12.27 16.97
C SER A 126 -21.71 -13.28 15.87
N THR A 127 -20.48 -13.80 15.89
CA THR A 127 -19.92 -14.68 14.87
C THR A 127 -20.26 -16.13 15.12
N THR A 128 -21.40 -16.57 14.60
CA THR A 128 -21.91 -17.94 14.79
C THR A 128 -21.73 -18.83 13.56
N ASP A 129 -21.72 -18.24 12.36
CA ASP A 129 -21.66 -19.00 11.11
C ASP A 129 -20.22 -19.18 10.60
N PRO A 130 -19.71 -20.43 10.51
CA PRO A 130 -18.36 -20.69 10.02
C PRO A 130 -18.21 -20.41 8.52
N TRP A 131 -19.31 -20.37 7.75
CA TRP A 131 -19.28 -20.06 6.32
C TRP A 131 -18.74 -18.67 6.01
N ILE A 132 -18.81 -17.74 6.98
CA ILE A 132 -18.22 -16.41 6.87
C ILE A 132 -16.70 -16.49 6.62
N SER A 133 -16.04 -17.54 7.12
CA SER A 133 -14.60 -17.74 6.92
C SER A 133 -14.22 -17.92 5.45
N LEU A 134 -15.13 -18.37 4.58
CA LEU A 134 -14.84 -18.47 3.15
C LEU A 134 -14.62 -17.11 2.50
N ILE A 135 -15.30 -16.08 3.00
CA ILE A 135 -15.16 -14.70 2.52
C ILE A 135 -13.79 -14.15 2.90
N THR A 136 -13.39 -14.30 4.16
CA THR A 136 -12.08 -13.84 4.65
C THR A 136 -10.92 -14.65 4.07
N VAL A 137 -11.11 -15.94 3.78
CA VAL A 137 -10.16 -16.76 3.00
C VAL A 137 -10.01 -16.24 1.57
N ALA A 138 -11.11 -15.87 0.91
CA ALA A 138 -11.05 -15.29 -0.42
C ALA A 138 -10.31 -13.94 -0.42
N GLY A 139 -10.58 -13.08 0.58
CA GLY A 139 -9.84 -11.84 0.82
C GLY A 139 -8.35 -12.07 1.04
N GLY A 140 -7.99 -13.02 1.92
CA GLY A 140 -6.61 -13.41 2.17
C GLY A 140 -5.90 -13.99 0.95
N PHE A 141 -6.62 -14.73 0.09
CA PHE A 141 -6.06 -15.21 -1.18
C PHE A 141 -5.76 -14.06 -2.13
N ILE A 142 -6.64 -13.05 -2.20
CA ILE A 142 -6.43 -11.84 -3.01
C ILE A 142 -5.15 -11.11 -2.55
N THR A 143 -5.04 -10.77 -1.26
CA THR A 143 -3.87 -10.04 -0.72
C THR A 143 -2.59 -10.86 -0.82
N PHE A 144 -2.67 -12.19 -0.64
CA PHE A 144 -1.52 -13.06 -0.84
C PHE A 144 -1.04 -13.09 -2.30
N THR A 145 -1.95 -13.09 -3.28
CA THR A 145 -1.55 -13.00 -4.69
C THR A 145 -0.89 -11.67 -5.00
N ALA A 146 -1.40 -10.56 -4.45
CA ALA A 146 -0.78 -9.24 -4.55
C ALA A 146 0.65 -9.24 -3.99
N PHE A 147 0.84 -9.81 -2.79
CA PHE A 147 2.16 -9.99 -2.17
C PHE A 147 3.12 -10.75 -3.09
N LEU A 148 2.71 -11.88 -3.67
CA LEU A 148 3.58 -12.67 -4.54
C LEU A 148 3.99 -11.90 -5.81
N ILE A 149 3.05 -11.18 -6.43
CA ILE A 149 3.29 -10.37 -7.63
C ILE A 149 4.24 -9.21 -7.30
N GLN A 150 3.97 -8.45 -6.25
CA GLN A 150 4.77 -7.29 -5.85
C GLN A 150 6.17 -7.71 -5.40
N ARG A 151 6.29 -8.81 -4.63
CA ARG A 151 7.60 -9.35 -4.22
C ARG A 151 8.43 -9.80 -5.43
N ARG A 152 7.80 -10.42 -6.43
CA ARG A 152 8.47 -10.78 -7.69
C ARG A 152 8.93 -9.54 -8.45
N ASN A 153 8.09 -8.51 -8.52
CA ASN A 153 8.43 -7.24 -9.16
C ASN A 153 9.56 -6.52 -8.42
N PHE A 154 9.57 -6.54 -7.09
CA PHE A 154 10.67 -6.02 -6.28
C PHE A 154 11.99 -6.71 -6.60
N LYS A 155 12.02 -8.05 -6.64
CA LYS A 155 13.25 -8.78 -7.00
C LYS A 155 13.75 -8.45 -8.42
N LYS A 156 12.85 -8.15 -9.34
CA LYS A 156 13.17 -7.82 -10.74
C LYS A 156 13.64 -6.38 -10.92
N TYR A 157 13.02 -5.43 -10.21
CA TYR A 157 13.22 -4.01 -10.43
C TYR A 157 13.94 -3.28 -9.29
N GLY A 158 14.11 -3.88 -8.12
CA GLY A 158 14.89 -3.32 -7.00
C GLY A 158 14.41 -1.97 -6.48
N LEU A 159 13.15 -1.60 -6.72
CA LEU A 159 12.60 -0.31 -6.30
C LEU A 159 12.08 -0.42 -4.87
N GLU A 160 12.55 0.43 -3.96
CA GLU A 160 12.14 0.41 -2.56
C GLU A 160 10.62 0.60 -2.37
N ILE A 161 9.96 1.32 -3.29
CA ILE A 161 8.50 1.47 -3.27
C ILE A 161 7.76 0.14 -3.41
N LEU A 162 8.28 -0.79 -4.22
CA LEU A 162 7.72 -2.14 -4.35
C LEU A 162 7.95 -2.97 -3.07
N ARG A 163 8.96 -2.61 -2.26
CA ARG A 163 9.21 -3.26 -0.98
C ARG A 163 8.23 -2.85 0.10
N ILE A 164 7.90 -1.56 0.15
CA ILE A 164 6.85 -1.05 1.03
C ILE A 164 5.53 -1.73 0.65
N ASP A 165 5.20 -1.73 -0.64
CA ASP A 165 3.97 -2.32 -1.21
C ASP A 165 3.81 -3.81 -0.87
N TYR A 166 4.81 -4.67 -1.14
CA TYR A 166 4.68 -6.08 -0.78
C TYR A 166 4.66 -6.31 0.75
N THR A 167 5.28 -5.43 1.54
CA THR A 167 5.25 -5.58 3.00
C THR A 167 3.86 -5.25 3.53
N HIS A 168 3.20 -4.25 2.95
CA HIS A 168 1.80 -3.93 3.25
C HIS A 168 0.87 -5.10 2.89
N ALA A 169 0.96 -5.62 1.66
CA ALA A 169 0.18 -6.79 1.24
C ALA A 169 0.41 -8.05 2.11
N LEU A 170 1.61 -8.19 2.70
CA LEU A 170 1.88 -9.25 3.68
C LEU A 170 1.14 -9.02 5.00
N MET A 171 1.08 -7.77 5.49
CA MET A 171 0.31 -7.43 6.69
C MET A 171 -1.18 -7.67 6.47
N ASP A 172 -1.71 -7.34 5.30
CA ASP A 172 -3.12 -7.60 4.96
C ASP A 172 -3.40 -9.10 4.89
N THR A 173 -2.48 -9.88 4.32
CA THR A 173 -2.58 -11.35 4.32
C THR A 173 -2.62 -11.90 5.75
N LEU A 174 -1.81 -11.35 6.65
CA LEU A 174 -1.83 -11.74 8.07
C LEU A 174 -3.13 -11.34 8.75
N SER A 175 -3.65 -10.13 8.46
CA SER A 175 -4.94 -9.65 8.96
C SER A 175 -6.06 -10.61 8.55
N SER A 176 -6.19 -10.93 7.26
CA SER A 176 -7.21 -11.88 6.75
C SER A 176 -7.03 -13.29 7.32
N PHE A 177 -5.79 -13.73 7.57
CA PHE A 177 -5.53 -14.99 8.26
C PHE A 177 -6.07 -14.97 9.69
N PHE A 178 -5.81 -13.91 10.47
CA PHE A 178 -6.37 -13.76 11.81
C PHE A 178 -7.89 -13.64 11.80
N ALA A 179 -8.47 -12.96 10.82
CA ALA A 179 -9.93 -12.89 10.64
C ALA A 179 -10.52 -14.28 10.37
N THR A 180 -9.93 -15.05 9.46
CA THR A 180 -10.33 -16.43 9.15
C THR A 180 -10.27 -17.32 10.38
N VAL A 181 -9.12 -17.34 11.06
CA VAL A 181 -8.93 -18.16 12.27
C VAL A 181 -9.90 -17.72 13.36
N GLY A 182 -10.11 -16.41 13.51
CA GLY A 182 -11.04 -15.84 14.49
C GLY A 182 -12.48 -16.27 14.25
N ILE A 183 -12.95 -16.21 13.00
CA ILE A 183 -14.29 -16.68 12.64
C ILE A 183 -14.44 -18.17 12.91
N VAL A 184 -13.51 -19.01 12.44
CA VAL A 184 -13.60 -20.47 12.61
C VAL A 184 -13.54 -20.85 14.10
N ALA A 185 -12.59 -20.29 14.84
CA ALA A 185 -12.41 -20.58 16.25
C ALA A 185 -13.64 -20.14 17.06
N THR A 186 -14.17 -18.94 16.78
CA THR A 186 -15.36 -18.41 17.45
C THR A 186 -16.61 -19.20 17.09
N ALA A 187 -16.83 -19.53 15.82
CA ALA A 187 -17.98 -20.31 15.39
C ALA A 187 -18.00 -21.74 15.98
N LEU A 188 -16.84 -22.39 16.11
CA LEU A 188 -16.74 -23.74 16.68
C LEU A 188 -16.89 -23.77 18.20
N THR A 189 -16.28 -22.81 18.90
CA THR A 189 -16.26 -22.79 20.37
C THR A 189 -17.42 -22.03 20.98
N ARG A 190 -18.04 -21.12 20.20
CA ARG A 190 -19.01 -20.12 20.68
C ARG A 190 -18.47 -19.31 21.87
N SER A 191 -17.17 -19.04 21.89
CA SER A 191 -16.51 -18.31 22.97
C SER A 191 -16.42 -16.81 22.66
N HIS A 192 -17.05 -15.99 23.50
CA HIS A 192 -16.94 -14.53 23.43
C HIS A 192 -15.50 -14.04 23.63
N SER A 193 -14.73 -14.71 24.50
CA SER A 193 -13.35 -14.33 24.76
C SER A 193 -12.49 -14.45 23.51
N LEU A 194 -12.73 -15.47 22.68
CA LEU A 194 -12.05 -15.62 21.40
C LEU A 194 -12.51 -14.57 20.40
N GLU A 195 -13.82 -14.30 20.31
CA GLU A 195 -14.35 -13.25 19.43
C GLU A 195 -13.71 -11.89 19.72
N ILE A 196 -13.70 -11.47 20.98
CA ILE A 196 -13.09 -10.22 21.44
C ILE A 196 -11.59 -10.22 21.17
N PHE A 197 -10.90 -11.32 21.45
CA PHE A 197 -9.45 -11.43 21.23
C PHE A 197 -9.07 -11.22 19.76
N PHE A 198 -9.74 -11.91 18.83
CA PHE A 198 -9.47 -11.75 17.40
C PHE A 198 -9.92 -10.38 16.88
N THR A 199 -11.03 -9.85 17.37
CA THR A 199 -11.48 -8.50 17.05
C THR A 199 -10.46 -7.43 17.46
N ILE A 200 -9.86 -7.57 18.65
CA ILE A 200 -8.79 -6.67 19.11
C ILE A 200 -7.54 -6.80 18.24
N ILE A 201 -7.15 -8.02 17.84
CA ILE A 201 -6.03 -8.24 16.92
C ILE A 201 -6.26 -7.48 15.61
N LEU A 202 -7.44 -7.61 15.01
CA LEU A 202 -7.77 -6.91 13.76
C LEU A 202 -7.85 -5.39 13.94
N LEU A 203 -8.36 -4.92 15.09
CA LEU A 203 -8.33 -3.50 15.43
C LEU A 203 -6.88 -2.95 15.46
N VAL A 204 -5.91 -3.73 15.94
CA VAL A 204 -4.49 -3.33 15.92
C VAL A 204 -3.99 -3.18 14.48
N PHE A 205 -4.39 -4.05 13.55
CA PHE A 205 -4.06 -3.89 12.12
C PHE A 205 -4.65 -2.60 11.54
N ILE A 206 -5.92 -2.31 11.81
CA ILE A 206 -6.56 -1.06 11.38
C ILE A 206 -5.81 0.17 11.92
N ILE A 207 -5.50 0.18 13.21
CA ILE A 207 -4.75 1.29 13.84
C ILE A 207 -3.37 1.42 13.20
N HIS A 208 -2.70 0.30 12.92
CA HIS A 208 -1.40 0.30 12.26
C HIS A 208 -1.47 0.96 10.87
N SER A 209 -2.40 0.51 10.01
CA SER A 209 -2.61 1.08 8.68
C SER A 209 -2.88 2.59 8.78
N VAL A 210 -3.78 3.01 9.66
CA VAL A 210 -4.10 4.42 9.87
C VAL A 210 -2.89 5.24 10.31
N LEU A 211 -2.10 4.75 11.26
CA LEU A 211 -0.93 5.47 11.75
C LEU A 211 0.16 5.61 10.70
N GLU A 212 0.35 4.59 9.85
CA GLU A 212 1.27 4.66 8.71
C GLU A 212 0.85 5.79 7.76
N LEU A 213 -0.45 5.91 7.51
CA LEU A 213 -1.02 6.93 6.63
C LEU A 213 -0.99 8.33 7.19
N PHE A 214 -1.24 8.47 8.50
CA PHE A 214 -1.05 9.74 9.18
C PHE A 214 0.41 10.20 9.06
N LYS A 215 1.38 9.30 9.20
CA LYS A 215 2.80 9.64 9.02
C LYS A 215 3.08 10.10 7.60
N ASP A 216 2.54 9.43 6.59
CA ASP A 216 2.80 9.79 5.20
C ASP A 216 2.07 11.07 4.79
N SER A 217 0.82 11.25 5.21
CA SER A 217 0.05 12.49 5.02
C SER A 217 0.70 13.68 5.72
N PHE A 218 1.24 13.48 6.93
CA PHE A 218 1.94 14.54 7.67
C PHE A 218 3.26 14.94 6.98
N LYS A 219 4.01 13.98 6.41
CA LYS A 219 5.18 14.30 5.58
C LYS A 219 4.80 15.15 4.37
N VAL A 220 3.67 14.85 3.72
CA VAL A 220 3.14 15.64 2.60
C VAL A 220 2.78 17.05 3.05
N LEU A 221 1.97 17.18 4.11
CA LEU A 221 1.45 18.47 4.58
C LEU A 221 2.52 19.38 5.18
N SER A 222 3.49 18.82 5.91
CA SER A 222 4.55 19.60 6.58
C SER A 222 5.57 20.18 5.61
N GLY A 223 5.45 19.94 4.31
CA GLY A 223 6.47 20.30 3.33
C GLY A 223 7.79 19.56 3.55
N SER A 224 7.81 18.58 4.46
CA SER A 224 8.89 17.63 4.70
C SER A 224 8.96 16.64 3.54
N ASN A 225 9.42 17.15 2.40
CA ASN A 225 10.13 16.40 1.39
C ASN A 225 9.41 15.24 0.69
N VAL A 226 8.08 15.22 0.57
CA VAL A 226 7.45 14.17 -0.27
C VAL A 226 7.78 14.36 -1.76
N ASP A 227 8.11 15.57 -2.21
CA ASP A 227 8.49 15.86 -3.60
C ASP A 227 10.01 16.07 -3.82
N ALA A 228 10.83 15.95 -2.78
CA ALA A 228 12.29 15.86 -2.93
C ALA A 228 12.89 14.75 -2.06
N GLU A 229 12.10 13.77 -1.64
CA GLU A 229 12.54 12.47 -1.13
C GLU A 229 11.91 11.33 -1.90
N LEU A 230 10.63 11.36 -2.29
CA LEU A 230 10.10 10.32 -3.19
C LEU A 230 10.50 10.64 -4.64
N THR A 231 10.26 11.88 -5.09
CA THR A 231 10.78 12.36 -6.37
C THR A 231 12.30 12.46 -6.34
N SER A 232 12.99 12.75 -5.23
CA SER A 232 14.47 12.62 -5.21
C SER A 232 14.98 11.21 -4.96
N ARG A 233 14.29 10.27 -4.31
CA ARG A 233 14.78 8.87 -4.26
C ARG A 233 14.52 8.18 -5.57
N ILE A 234 13.43 8.51 -6.25
CA ILE A 234 13.21 8.14 -7.65
C ILE A 234 14.30 8.87 -8.47
N THR A 235 14.34 10.19 -8.52
CA THR A 235 15.31 10.97 -9.33
C THR A 235 16.77 10.72 -8.96
N LEU A 236 17.16 10.50 -7.70
CA LEU A 236 18.52 10.14 -7.26
C LEU A 236 18.81 8.65 -7.51
N SER A 237 17.84 7.74 -7.43
CA SER A 237 18.07 6.38 -7.93
C SER A 237 18.26 6.41 -9.45
N LEU A 238 17.54 7.29 -10.14
CA LEU A 238 17.69 7.55 -11.57
C LEU A 238 19.00 8.26 -11.92
N GLU A 239 19.43 9.22 -11.10
CA GLU A 239 20.60 10.08 -11.30
C GLU A 239 21.87 9.37 -10.85
N LYS A 240 21.83 8.55 -9.79
CA LYS A 240 22.95 7.70 -9.36
C LYS A 240 23.17 6.54 -10.35
N GLU A 241 22.12 6.02 -10.99
CA GLU A 241 22.24 5.10 -12.14
C GLU A 241 22.71 5.81 -13.43
N LEU A 242 22.27 7.06 -13.72
CA LEU A 242 22.70 7.82 -14.91
C LEU A 242 24.13 8.39 -14.79
N PHE A 243 24.50 8.96 -13.65
CA PHE A 243 25.76 9.68 -13.42
C PHE A 243 26.83 8.81 -12.73
N GLY A 244 26.45 7.73 -12.05
CA GLY A 244 27.40 6.70 -11.59
C GLY A 244 28.14 6.01 -12.73
N VAL A 245 27.56 5.98 -13.94
CA VAL A 245 28.23 5.55 -15.17
C VAL A 245 29.16 6.64 -15.72
N ARG A 246 28.82 7.93 -15.53
CA ARG A 246 29.57 9.07 -16.05
C ARG A 246 30.85 9.36 -15.24
N LEU A 247 30.83 9.12 -13.93
CA LEU A 247 32.02 9.30 -13.06
C LEU A 247 33.08 8.20 -13.24
N LYS A 248 32.73 7.05 -13.82
CA LYS A 248 33.72 6.01 -14.17
C LYS A 248 34.43 6.26 -15.51
N THR A 249 34.05 7.30 -16.24
CA THR A 249 34.65 7.71 -17.53
C THR A 249 35.29 9.11 -17.50
N GLY A 250 35.42 9.73 -16.32
CA GLY A 250 35.83 11.14 -16.18
C GLY A 250 37.10 11.39 -15.36
N GLY A 251 38.01 10.42 -15.24
CA GLY A 251 39.27 10.59 -14.52
C GLY A 251 40.46 10.23 -15.40
N GLY A 252 40.96 11.18 -16.19
CA GLY A 252 42.16 10.96 -16.98
C GLY A 252 42.43 11.96 -18.08
N GLU A 253 42.24 13.26 -17.85
CA GLU A 253 42.75 14.28 -18.78
C GLU A 253 43.17 15.54 -18.03
N LYS A 254 44.18 15.40 -17.16
CA LYS A 254 44.91 16.55 -16.59
C LYS A 254 46.42 16.36 -16.38
N ASP A 255 47.02 15.30 -16.91
CA ASP A 255 48.49 15.14 -16.96
C ASP A 255 48.95 14.94 -18.40
N ARG A 256 49.18 16.04 -19.12
CA ARG A 256 50.14 16.16 -20.24
C ARG A 256 50.18 17.60 -20.75
N ILE A 257 50.75 18.48 -19.93
CA ILE A 257 51.62 19.53 -20.46
C ILE A 257 53.04 19.06 -20.14
N LEU A 258 53.97 19.24 -21.09
CA LEU A 258 55.41 18.95 -21.03
C LEU A 258 55.82 17.52 -21.45
N LEU A 259 56.25 17.38 -22.70
CA LEU A 259 57.62 16.97 -23.06
C LEU A 259 57.74 16.79 -24.58
N HIS A 260 58.88 17.29 -25.10
CA HIS A 260 59.37 17.29 -26.48
C HIS A 260 58.80 18.39 -27.39
N SER A 261 59.52 19.49 -27.69
CA SER A 261 60.92 19.61 -28.18
C SER A 261 61.19 18.74 -29.40
#